data_AF-A0AAU9ALZ1-F1
#
_entry.id   AF-A0AAU9ALZ1-F1
#
_cell.length_a   1.000
_cell.length_b   1.000
_cell.length_c   1.000
_cell.angle_alpha   90.00
_cell.angle_beta   90.00
_cell.angle_gamma   90.00
#
_symmetry.space_group_name_H-M   'P 1'
#
loop_
_entity.id
_entity.type
_entity.pdbx_description
1 polymer ?
#
loop_
_entity_poly.entity_id
_entity_poly.type
_entity_poly.pdbx_seq_one_letter_code
_entity_poly.pdbx_strand_id
1 'polypeptide(L)'
;MRTHAIKRHSLLMLATVAALAASAASAQVPGKVQSKHDAVEKADVAAQDARQARDSASSAQAAATAAAQTRQQGAISERGAIAAQATAQQAQRAAEDARQASQQAKRASEDARSAQAAATAGSNPTGAAIEARAALSEARTANAVAADAGSVARAAAAATAEANQLPDRVIAPPSDGRSVDFAALDANGDGVISREESRAHGALSANFLAVDLDADGRISANEIAAWRR
;
A
#
# COMPACT_ATOMS: atom_id res chain seq x y z
N MET A 1 -24.49 58.75 -67.07
CA MET A 1 -25.67 57.93 -66.71
C MET A 1 -25.31 57.22 -65.41
N ARG A 2 -25.41 57.85 -64.24
CA ARG A 2 -26.61 57.96 -63.38
C ARG A 2 -27.42 56.67 -63.29
N THR A 3 -27.34 55.99 -62.15
CA THR A 3 -28.44 55.54 -61.23
C THR A 3 -27.98 54.29 -60.47
N HIS A 4 -27.60 54.42 -59.18
CA HIS A 4 -28.39 54.25 -57.94
C HIS A 4 -28.29 52.81 -57.39
N ALA A 5 -27.62 52.60 -56.24
CA ALA A 5 -28.16 52.60 -54.86
C ALA A 5 -28.80 51.21 -54.52
N ILE A 6 -28.71 50.61 -53.33
CA ILE A 6 -29.05 51.08 -51.98
C ILE A 6 -28.42 50.13 -50.92
N LYS A 7 -28.04 50.73 -49.78
CA LYS A 7 -27.53 50.18 -48.50
C LYS A 7 -28.41 49.10 -47.85
N ARG A 8 -27.81 48.26 -46.98
CA ARG A 8 -28.30 48.06 -45.60
C ARG A 8 -27.14 47.92 -44.60
N HIS A 9 -27.13 48.81 -43.60
CA HIS A 9 -26.27 48.75 -42.42
C HIS A 9 -26.89 47.81 -41.38
N SER A 10 -26.05 47.05 -40.70
CA SER A 10 -26.28 46.42 -39.39
C SER A 10 -24.89 45.95 -38.92
N LEU A 11 -24.40 46.10 -37.71
CA LEU A 11 -24.78 46.81 -36.49
C LEU A 11 -23.53 46.64 -35.60
N LEU A 12 -23.14 47.66 -34.83
CA LEU A 12 -22.10 47.57 -33.80
C LEU A 12 -22.32 46.34 -32.91
N MET A 13 -21.24 45.60 -32.59
CA MET A 13 -21.07 45.04 -31.26
C MET A 13 -19.63 45.26 -30.79
N LEU A 14 -19.52 46.27 -29.93
CA LEU A 14 -18.43 46.53 -29.01
C LEU A 14 -18.47 45.42 -27.94
N ALA A 15 -17.41 44.62 -27.80
CA ALA A 15 -17.26 43.72 -26.66
C ALA A 15 -15.93 44.01 -25.95
N THR A 16 -16.07 44.71 -24.84
CA THR A 16 -15.09 45.00 -23.80
C THR A 16 -14.62 43.74 -23.07
N VAL A 17 -13.29 43.61 -22.94
CA VAL A 17 -12.47 43.02 -21.85
C VAL A 17 -12.98 41.77 -21.11
N ALA A 18 -12.21 40.68 -21.23
CA ALA A 18 -11.92 39.78 -20.10
C ALA A 18 -10.44 39.39 -20.15
N ALA A 19 -9.65 40.00 -19.29
CA ALA A 19 -8.30 39.56 -18.98
C ALA A 19 -8.39 38.20 -18.28
N LEU A 20 -7.96 37.13 -18.93
CA LEU A 20 -7.65 35.87 -18.26
C LEU A 20 -6.14 35.68 -18.32
N ALA A 21 -5.48 36.13 -17.25
CA ALA A 21 -4.09 35.81 -16.97
C ALA A 21 -3.99 34.30 -16.79
N ALA A 22 -3.65 33.58 -17.87
CA ALA A 22 -3.05 32.27 -17.74
C ALA A 22 -1.68 32.49 -17.09
N SER A 23 -1.63 32.40 -15.76
CA SER A 23 -0.39 32.22 -15.03
C SER A 23 0.17 30.86 -15.42
N ALA A 24 0.88 30.81 -16.54
CA ALA A 24 1.90 29.82 -16.75
C ALA A 24 2.86 29.98 -15.57
N ALA A 25 2.73 29.08 -14.58
CA ALA A 25 3.77 28.87 -13.60
C ALA A 25 5.01 28.48 -14.40
N SER A 26 5.82 29.50 -14.71
CA SER A 26 7.13 29.31 -15.30
C SER A 26 7.92 28.54 -14.27
N ALA A 27 8.02 27.23 -14.47
CA ALA A 27 8.91 26.38 -13.71
C ALA A 27 10.32 26.88 -14.00
N GLN A 28 10.78 27.81 -13.16
CA GLN A 28 12.07 28.44 -13.27
C GLN A 28 13.11 27.33 -13.19
N VAL A 29 13.81 27.07 -14.30
CA VAL A 29 14.84 26.03 -14.38
C VAL A 29 15.88 26.37 -13.30
N PRO A 30 16.07 25.50 -12.28
CA PRO A 30 17.00 25.78 -11.20
C PRO A 30 18.39 26.05 -11.77
N GLY A 31 19.11 27.01 -11.17
CA GLY A 31 20.49 27.27 -11.56
C GLY A 31 21.34 26.00 -11.42
N LYS A 32 22.39 25.86 -12.23
CA LYS A 32 23.24 24.64 -12.26
C LYS A 32 23.73 24.22 -10.86
N VAL A 33 24.05 25.18 -9.98
CA VAL A 33 24.46 24.93 -8.59
C VAL A 33 23.32 24.30 -7.77
N GLN A 34 22.10 24.82 -7.92
CA GLN A 34 20.92 24.32 -7.23
C GLN A 34 20.56 22.91 -7.72
N SER A 35 20.69 22.63 -9.02
CA SER A 35 20.48 21.27 -9.56
C SER A 35 21.49 20.26 -9.00
N LYS A 36 22.76 20.66 -8.82
CA LYS A 36 23.76 19.79 -8.17
C LYS A 36 23.39 19.46 -6.72
N HIS A 37 23.04 20.49 -5.94
CA HIS A 37 22.62 20.30 -4.55
C HIS A 37 21.39 19.39 -4.45
N ASP A 38 20.38 19.65 -5.29
CA ASP A 38 19.16 18.85 -5.33
C ASP A 38 19.44 17.39 -5.66
N ALA A 39 20.29 17.10 -6.65
CA ALA A 39 20.66 15.72 -6.98
C ALA A 39 21.34 14.97 -5.82
N VAL A 40 22.23 15.65 -5.07
CA VAL A 40 22.87 15.09 -3.87
C VAL A 40 21.82 14.79 -2.79
N GLU A 41 20.97 15.77 -2.48
CA GLU A 41 19.92 15.62 -1.48
C GLU A 41 18.98 14.45 -1.82
N LYS A 42 18.54 14.32 -3.08
CA LYS A 42 17.65 13.21 -3.48
C LYS A 42 18.34 11.85 -3.41
N ALA A 43 19.63 11.76 -3.76
CA ALA A 43 20.40 10.54 -3.63
C ALA A 43 20.58 10.10 -2.16
N ASP A 44 20.81 11.05 -1.25
CA ASP A 44 20.92 10.78 0.18
C ASP A 44 19.61 10.27 0.78
N VAL A 45 18.48 10.91 0.43
CA VAL A 45 17.15 10.47 0.87
C VAL A 45 16.80 9.11 0.26
N ALA A 46 17.08 8.87 -1.02
CA ALA A 46 16.85 7.56 -1.65
C ALA A 46 17.67 6.45 -0.96
N ALA A 47 18.90 6.76 -0.55
CA ALA A 47 19.72 5.83 0.21
C ALA A 47 19.20 5.59 1.64
N GLN A 48 18.55 6.58 2.26
CA GLN A 48 17.84 6.40 3.54
C GLN A 48 16.61 5.50 3.36
N ASP A 49 15.79 5.75 2.33
CA ASP A 49 14.61 4.94 2.01
C ASP A 49 14.99 3.47 1.71
N ALA A 50 16.07 3.24 0.96
CA ALA A 50 16.56 1.89 0.71
C ALA A 50 17.04 1.16 1.98
N ARG A 51 17.64 1.89 2.95
CA ARG A 51 18.02 1.32 4.25
C ARG A 51 16.78 0.95 5.06
N GLN A 52 15.79 1.83 5.14
CA GLN A 52 14.52 1.55 5.81
C GLN A 52 13.80 0.36 5.20
N ALA A 53 13.74 0.27 3.86
CA ALA A 53 13.13 -0.85 3.16
C ALA A 53 13.83 -2.18 3.49
N ARG A 54 15.16 -2.18 3.61
CA ARG A 54 15.94 -3.36 4.04
C ARG A 54 15.64 -3.75 5.48
N ASP A 55 15.53 -2.77 6.37
CA ASP A 55 15.22 -3.04 7.79
C ASP A 55 13.79 -3.60 7.92
N SER A 56 12.83 -3.10 7.15
CA SER A 56 11.47 -3.66 7.00
C SER A 56 11.52 -5.11 6.50
N ALA A 57 12.29 -5.41 5.44
CA ALA A 57 12.46 -6.77 4.93
C ALA A 57 13.10 -7.72 5.96
N SER A 58 14.10 -7.26 6.71
CA SER A 58 14.71 -8.04 7.79
C SER A 58 13.70 -8.35 8.90
N SER A 59 12.86 -7.37 9.27
CA SER A 59 11.80 -7.56 10.27
C SER A 59 10.74 -8.54 9.76
N ALA A 60 10.38 -8.50 8.48
CA ALA A 60 9.43 -9.40 7.85
C ALA A 60 9.95 -10.85 7.85
N GLN A 61 11.22 -11.06 7.54
CA GLN A 61 11.87 -12.38 7.60
C GLN A 61 11.90 -12.94 9.02
N ALA A 62 12.18 -12.11 10.03
CA ALA A 62 12.12 -12.53 11.42
C ALA A 62 10.69 -12.96 11.82
N ALA A 63 9.68 -12.20 11.39
CA ALA A 63 8.27 -12.54 11.61
C ALA A 63 7.87 -13.87 10.93
N ALA A 64 8.23 -14.06 9.66
CA ALA A 64 7.98 -15.32 8.95
C ALA A 64 8.68 -16.52 9.61
N THR A 65 9.90 -16.32 10.12
CA THR A 65 10.62 -17.37 10.87
C THR A 65 9.91 -17.69 12.19
N ALA A 66 9.46 -16.68 12.92
CA ALA A 66 8.69 -16.85 14.15
C ALA A 66 7.37 -17.58 13.88
N ALA A 67 6.66 -17.23 12.81
CA ALA A 67 5.44 -17.93 12.38
C ALA A 67 5.73 -19.41 12.07
N ALA A 68 6.79 -19.69 11.31
CA ALA A 68 7.17 -21.06 10.98
C ALA A 68 7.54 -21.89 12.22
N GLN A 69 8.27 -21.31 13.18
CA GLN A 69 8.61 -21.96 14.45
C GLN A 69 7.37 -22.22 15.30
N THR A 70 6.48 -21.24 15.38
CA THR A 70 5.22 -21.35 16.12
C THR A 70 4.39 -22.49 15.55
N ARG A 71 4.17 -22.51 14.23
CA ARG A 71 3.48 -23.62 13.55
C ARG A 71 4.11 -24.99 13.86
N GLN A 72 5.44 -25.09 13.95
CA GLN A 72 6.14 -26.35 14.26
C GLN A 72 5.93 -26.85 15.69
N GLN A 73 5.58 -25.98 16.64
CA GLN A 73 5.26 -26.38 18.01
C GLN A 73 3.99 -27.23 18.09
N GLY A 74 3.16 -27.21 17.03
CA GLY A 74 1.88 -27.90 16.97
C GLY A 74 0.78 -27.09 17.64
N ALA A 75 -0.35 -26.98 16.96
CA ALA A 75 -1.54 -26.37 17.54
C ALA A 75 -2.24 -27.34 18.50
N ILE A 76 -2.99 -26.80 19.46
CA ILE A 76 -3.77 -27.61 20.41
C ILE A 76 -5.00 -28.30 19.78
N SER A 77 -5.31 -27.96 18.52
CA SER A 77 -6.48 -28.43 17.78
C SER A 77 -6.15 -28.63 16.29
N GLU A 78 -6.91 -29.48 15.60
CA GLU A 78 -6.73 -29.70 14.16
C GLU A 78 -7.06 -28.44 13.36
N ARG A 79 -8.13 -27.73 13.77
CA ARG A 79 -8.50 -26.43 13.17
C ARG A 79 -7.40 -25.38 13.37
N GLY A 80 -6.86 -25.28 14.58
CA GLY A 80 -5.75 -24.38 14.88
C GLY A 80 -4.51 -24.69 14.04
N ALA A 81 -4.25 -25.97 13.75
CA ALA A 81 -3.13 -26.37 12.90
C ALA A 81 -3.31 -25.90 11.45
N ILE A 82 -4.53 -25.98 10.91
CA ILE A 82 -4.86 -25.49 9.56
C ILE A 82 -4.69 -23.95 9.51
N ALA A 83 -5.27 -23.22 10.46
CA ALA A 83 -5.14 -21.76 10.53
C ALA A 83 -3.68 -21.30 10.74
N ALA A 84 -2.93 -22.02 11.59
CA ALA A 84 -1.51 -21.76 11.81
C ALA A 84 -0.68 -22.02 10.54
N GLN A 85 -1.06 -23.00 9.73
CA GLN A 85 -0.43 -23.25 8.43
C GLN A 85 -0.71 -22.11 7.44
N ALA A 86 -1.95 -21.67 7.31
CA ALA A 86 -2.34 -20.60 6.39
C ALA A 86 -1.66 -19.26 6.75
N THR A 87 -1.78 -18.83 8.00
CA THR A 87 -1.14 -17.61 8.52
C THR A 87 0.39 -17.65 8.40
N ALA A 88 1.03 -18.80 8.64
CA ALA A 88 2.48 -18.92 8.47
C ALA A 88 2.91 -18.79 7.00
N GLN A 89 2.12 -19.32 6.06
CA GLN A 89 2.37 -19.13 4.63
C GLN A 89 2.18 -17.68 4.21
N GLN A 90 1.17 -16.99 4.74
CA GLN A 90 0.96 -15.55 4.50
C GLN A 90 2.17 -14.74 5.00
N ALA A 91 2.68 -15.04 6.20
CA ALA A 91 3.89 -14.39 6.73
C ALA A 91 5.11 -14.59 5.81
N GLN A 92 5.27 -15.79 5.24
CA GLN A 92 6.34 -16.08 4.28
C GLN A 92 6.19 -15.28 2.99
N ARG A 93 5.00 -15.24 2.38
CA ARG A 93 4.74 -14.45 1.15
C ARG A 93 5.02 -12.97 1.38
N ALA A 94 4.51 -12.42 2.48
CA ALA A 94 4.75 -11.02 2.84
C ALA A 94 6.24 -10.71 3.08
N ALA A 95 7.00 -11.65 3.65
CA ALA A 95 8.45 -11.50 3.78
C ALA A 95 9.19 -11.53 2.43
N GLU A 96 8.71 -12.33 1.46
CA GLU A 96 9.23 -12.32 0.10
C GLU A 96 8.93 -11.00 -0.62
N ASP A 97 7.70 -10.49 -0.49
CA ASP A 97 7.29 -9.19 -1.05
C ASP A 97 8.13 -8.05 -0.48
N ALA A 98 8.34 -8.03 0.85
CA ALA A 98 9.20 -7.05 1.51
C ALA A 98 10.65 -7.14 0.99
N ARG A 99 11.16 -8.35 0.74
CA ARG A 99 12.51 -8.56 0.19
C ARG A 99 12.61 -8.05 -1.24
N GLN A 100 11.61 -8.29 -2.07
CA GLN A 100 11.57 -7.81 -3.46
C GLN A 100 11.51 -6.27 -3.50
N ALA A 101 10.63 -5.68 -2.69
CA ALA A 101 10.52 -4.22 -2.57
C ALA A 101 11.81 -3.58 -2.04
N SER A 102 12.48 -4.19 -1.06
CA SER A 102 13.80 -3.74 -0.60
C SER A 102 14.87 -3.76 -1.70
N GLN A 103 14.86 -4.78 -2.58
CA GLN A 103 15.76 -4.84 -3.72
C GLN A 103 15.46 -3.76 -4.75
N GLN A 104 14.18 -3.45 -4.99
CA GLN A 104 13.78 -2.35 -5.86
C GLN A 104 14.24 -1.00 -5.28
N ALA A 105 14.03 -0.77 -3.98
CA ALA A 105 14.49 0.45 -3.31
C ALA A 105 16.01 0.62 -3.40
N LYS A 106 16.76 -0.49 -3.32
CA LYS A 106 18.22 -0.49 -3.51
C LYS A 106 18.61 -0.06 -4.93
N ARG A 107 17.99 -0.63 -5.96
CA ARG A 107 18.26 -0.26 -7.38
C ARG A 107 17.96 1.21 -7.62
N ALA A 108 16.80 1.68 -7.16
CA ALA A 108 16.42 3.09 -7.23
C ALA A 108 17.41 4.00 -6.48
N SER A 109 17.95 3.58 -5.33
CA SER A 109 19.03 4.31 -4.65
C SER A 109 20.33 4.33 -5.45
N GLU A 110 20.67 3.27 -6.18
CA GLU A 110 21.86 3.20 -7.06
C GLU A 110 21.69 4.12 -8.29
N ASP A 111 20.49 4.18 -8.84
CA ASP A 111 20.13 5.10 -9.93
C ASP A 111 20.23 6.56 -9.48
N ALA A 112 19.71 6.88 -8.28
CA ALA A 112 19.82 8.21 -7.71
C ALA A 112 21.29 8.63 -7.48
N ARG A 113 22.16 7.70 -7.04
CA ARG A 113 23.61 7.93 -6.91
C ARG A 113 24.30 8.15 -8.26
N SER A 114 23.90 7.40 -9.28
CA SER A 114 24.42 7.56 -10.63
C SER A 114 24.06 8.94 -11.19
N ALA A 115 22.82 9.38 -10.97
CA ALA A 115 22.36 10.73 -11.31
C ALA A 115 23.13 11.81 -10.52
N GLN A 116 23.35 11.63 -9.22
CA GLN A 116 24.21 12.53 -8.42
C GLN A 116 25.64 12.64 -9.01
N ALA A 117 26.24 11.53 -9.41
CA ALA A 117 27.56 11.53 -10.06
C ALA A 117 27.55 12.33 -11.38
N ALA A 118 26.52 12.14 -12.21
CA ALA A 118 26.34 12.91 -13.44
C ALA A 118 26.15 14.42 -13.17
N ALA A 119 25.41 14.77 -12.12
CA ALA A 119 25.18 16.15 -11.74
C ALA A 119 26.48 16.83 -11.28
N THR A 120 27.25 16.14 -10.44
CA THR A 120 28.50 16.67 -9.88
C THR A 120 29.58 16.84 -10.96
N ALA A 121 29.69 15.88 -11.89
CA ALA A 121 30.58 15.94 -13.06
C ALA A 121 30.29 17.13 -14.00
N GLY A 122 29.06 17.68 -13.97
CA GLY A 122 28.73 18.95 -14.60
C GLY A 122 28.30 18.88 -16.07
N SER A 123 28.27 17.68 -16.67
CA SER A 123 27.89 17.45 -18.07
C SER A 123 26.42 17.84 -18.35
N ASN A 124 25.52 17.60 -17.39
CA ASN A 124 24.11 17.98 -17.46
C ASN A 124 23.47 17.98 -16.04
N PRO A 125 23.73 18.97 -15.19
CA PRO A 125 23.28 18.95 -13.80
C PRO A 125 21.75 19.03 -13.65
N THR A 126 21.08 19.72 -14.57
CA THR A 126 19.62 19.86 -14.54
C THR A 126 18.92 18.55 -14.92
N GLY A 127 19.38 17.86 -15.96
CA GLY A 127 18.84 16.54 -16.34
C GLY A 127 19.07 15.50 -15.24
N ALA A 128 20.29 15.46 -14.71
CA ALA A 128 20.65 14.57 -13.61
C ALA A 128 19.82 14.82 -12.33
N ALA A 129 19.47 16.07 -12.03
CA ALA A 129 18.57 16.37 -10.90
C ALA A 129 17.15 15.82 -11.12
N ILE A 130 16.66 15.82 -12.37
CA ILE A 130 15.36 15.22 -12.72
C ILE A 130 15.41 13.70 -12.54
N GLU A 131 16.48 13.05 -13.01
CA GLU A 131 16.70 11.61 -12.84
C GLU A 131 16.78 11.23 -11.35
N ALA A 132 17.52 12.00 -10.54
CA ALA A 132 17.62 11.77 -9.10
C ALA A 132 16.26 11.87 -8.38
N ARG A 133 15.38 12.80 -8.81
CA ARG A 133 14.00 12.91 -8.27
C ARG A 133 13.13 11.73 -8.66
N ALA A 134 13.22 11.26 -9.90
CA ALA A 134 12.48 10.09 -10.36
C ALA A 134 12.92 8.83 -9.58
N ALA A 135 14.22 8.62 -9.45
CA ALA A 135 14.81 7.53 -8.68
C ALA A 135 14.42 7.59 -7.20
N LEU A 136 14.40 8.79 -6.59
CA LEU A 136 13.88 8.96 -5.23
C LEU A 136 12.39 8.58 -5.12
N SER A 137 11.56 8.99 -6.07
CA SER A 137 10.13 8.64 -6.07
C SER A 137 9.93 7.12 -6.10
N GLU A 138 10.73 6.41 -6.90
CA GLU A 138 10.73 4.95 -6.94
C GLU A 138 11.21 4.34 -5.62
N ALA A 139 12.33 4.83 -5.06
CA ALA A 139 12.85 4.37 -3.77
C ALA A 139 11.83 4.54 -2.64
N ARG A 140 11.10 5.65 -2.59
CA ARG A 140 10.03 5.90 -1.62
C ARG A 140 8.86 4.93 -1.78
N THR A 141 8.43 4.70 -3.01
CA THR A 141 7.33 3.78 -3.31
C THR A 141 7.71 2.37 -2.87
N ALA A 142 8.91 1.93 -3.23
CA ALA A 142 9.44 0.63 -2.83
C ALA A 142 9.64 0.50 -1.31
N ASN A 143 10.08 1.57 -0.62
CA ASN A 143 10.15 1.61 0.83
C ASN A 143 8.77 1.47 1.50
N ALA A 144 7.75 2.17 0.98
CA ALA A 144 6.39 2.05 1.47
C ALA A 144 5.84 0.62 1.30
N VAL A 145 6.05 0.00 0.13
CA VAL A 145 5.65 -1.40 -0.12
C VAL A 145 6.39 -2.36 0.83
N ALA A 146 7.70 -2.15 1.05
CA ALA A 146 8.45 -2.98 2.00
C ALA A 146 7.95 -2.83 3.45
N ALA A 147 7.57 -1.63 3.86
CA ALA A 147 7.01 -1.36 5.19
C ALA A 147 5.62 -1.96 5.39
N ASP A 148 4.76 -1.89 4.37
CA ASP A 148 3.43 -2.51 4.37
C ASP A 148 3.56 -4.04 4.46
N ALA A 149 4.35 -4.65 3.56
CA ALA A 149 4.61 -6.08 3.58
C ALA A 149 5.26 -6.55 4.91
N GLY A 150 6.15 -5.75 5.50
CA GLY A 150 6.70 -6.02 6.83
C GLY A 150 5.66 -5.93 7.96
N SER A 151 4.62 -5.12 7.81
CA SER A 151 3.50 -5.06 8.74
C SER A 151 2.56 -6.27 8.59
N VAL A 152 2.27 -6.67 7.34
CA VAL A 152 1.53 -7.89 7.03
C VAL A 152 2.24 -9.13 7.59
N ALA A 153 3.55 -9.25 7.38
CA ALA A 153 4.32 -10.39 7.90
C ALA A 153 4.25 -10.52 9.43
N ARG A 154 4.29 -9.39 10.15
CA ARG A 154 4.16 -9.34 11.62
C ARG A 154 2.75 -9.69 12.08
N ALA A 155 1.73 -9.17 11.39
CA ALA A 155 0.33 -9.49 11.68
C ALA A 155 0.05 -10.98 11.47
N ALA A 156 0.52 -11.54 10.34
CA ALA A 156 0.39 -12.96 10.03
C ALA A 156 1.12 -13.83 11.07
N ALA A 157 2.32 -13.45 11.51
CA ALA A 157 3.04 -14.16 12.57
C ALA A 157 2.28 -14.15 13.92
N ALA A 158 1.66 -13.03 14.27
CA ALA A 158 0.80 -12.95 15.46
C ALA A 158 -0.45 -13.83 15.31
N ALA A 159 -1.06 -13.84 14.13
CA ALA A 159 -2.19 -14.71 13.83
C ALA A 159 -1.81 -16.19 13.90
N THR A 160 -0.59 -16.58 13.49
CA THR A 160 -0.09 -17.96 13.68
C THR A 160 -0.01 -18.34 15.16
N ALA A 161 0.44 -17.42 16.02
CA ALA A 161 0.50 -17.66 17.46
C ALA A 161 -0.88 -17.80 18.09
N GLU A 162 -1.83 -16.97 17.68
CA GLU A 162 -3.24 -17.07 18.11
C GLU A 162 -3.86 -18.39 17.60
N ALA A 163 -3.60 -18.75 16.34
CA ALA A 163 -4.08 -19.98 15.71
C ALA A 163 -3.63 -21.25 16.46
N ASN A 164 -2.40 -21.28 16.95
CA ASN A 164 -1.88 -22.39 17.75
C ASN A 164 -2.66 -22.63 19.05
N GLN A 165 -3.29 -21.60 19.60
CA GLN A 165 -4.06 -21.67 20.84
C GLN A 165 -5.57 -21.81 20.61
N LEU A 166 -6.02 -21.91 19.35
CA LEU A 166 -7.43 -22.06 19.05
C LEU A 166 -7.93 -23.42 19.54
N PRO A 167 -9.02 -23.47 20.33
CA PRO A 167 -9.67 -24.72 20.70
C PRO A 167 -10.42 -25.33 19.50
N ASP A 168 -10.62 -26.65 19.50
CA ASP A 168 -11.44 -27.34 18.47
C ASP A 168 -12.92 -26.90 18.48
N ARG A 169 -13.42 -26.40 19.61
CA ARG A 169 -14.82 -25.97 19.73
C ARG A 169 -15.01 -24.56 19.20
N VAL A 170 -15.64 -24.47 18.04
CA VAL A 170 -16.30 -23.25 17.58
C VAL A 170 -17.40 -22.91 18.57
N ILE A 171 -17.40 -21.70 19.14
CA ILE A 171 -18.58 -21.24 19.86
C ILE A 171 -19.66 -21.08 18.78
N ALA A 172 -20.61 -22.02 18.75
CA ALA A 172 -21.72 -21.97 17.81
C ALA A 172 -22.41 -20.59 17.92
N PRO A 173 -22.86 -20.00 16.80
CA PRO A 173 -23.64 -18.78 16.87
C PRO A 173 -24.80 -18.98 17.85
N PRO A 174 -25.17 -17.94 18.64
CA PRO A 174 -26.31 -18.03 19.55
C PRO A 174 -27.52 -18.64 18.82
N SER A 175 -28.07 -19.73 19.36
CA SER A 175 -29.20 -20.44 18.74
C SER A 175 -30.53 -19.67 18.85
N ASP A 176 -30.48 -18.41 19.27
CA ASP A 176 -31.63 -17.57 19.60
C ASP A 176 -32.22 -16.81 18.39
N GLY A 177 -31.85 -17.21 17.17
CA GLY A 177 -32.39 -16.65 15.93
C GLY A 177 -31.78 -15.32 15.50
N ARG A 178 -30.75 -14.81 16.21
CA ARG A 178 -29.94 -13.68 15.74
C ARG A 178 -28.94 -14.18 14.69
N SER A 179 -29.41 -14.38 13.46
CA SER A 179 -28.53 -14.69 12.34
C SER A 179 -27.47 -13.60 12.21
N VAL A 180 -26.20 -13.98 12.09
CA VAL A 180 -25.14 -13.05 11.74
C VAL A 180 -25.44 -12.50 10.35
N ASP A 181 -25.89 -11.25 10.31
CA ASP A 181 -26.17 -10.53 9.07
C ASP A 181 -24.86 -9.92 8.58
N PHE A 182 -24.36 -10.50 7.49
CA PHE A 182 -23.13 -10.06 6.85
C PHE A 182 -23.21 -8.57 6.46
N ALA A 183 -24.34 -8.14 5.90
CA ALA A 183 -24.53 -6.77 5.45
C ALA A 183 -24.64 -5.78 6.63
N ALA A 184 -25.02 -6.26 7.82
CA ALA A 184 -25.04 -5.43 9.02
C ALA A 184 -23.66 -5.30 9.68
N LEU A 185 -22.73 -6.20 9.39
CA LEU A 185 -21.37 -6.19 9.94
C LEU A 185 -20.35 -5.54 9.01
N ASP A 186 -20.52 -5.68 7.71
CA ASP A 186 -19.76 -4.96 6.69
C ASP A 186 -20.17 -3.48 6.67
N ALA A 187 -19.72 -2.73 7.68
CA ALA A 187 -20.11 -1.35 7.89
C ALA A 187 -19.54 -0.41 6.83
N ASN A 188 -18.39 -0.76 6.25
CA ASN A 188 -17.73 0.03 5.22
C ASN A 188 -18.18 -0.34 3.78
N GLY A 189 -18.81 -1.50 3.60
CA GLY A 189 -19.37 -1.97 2.34
C GLY A 189 -18.33 -2.50 1.34
N ASP A 190 -17.16 -2.97 1.81
CA ASP A 190 -16.08 -3.49 0.96
C ASP A 190 -16.24 -4.99 0.61
N GLY A 191 -17.32 -5.62 1.11
CA GLY A 191 -17.70 -6.99 0.79
C GLY A 191 -16.96 -8.03 1.63
N VAL A 192 -16.23 -7.63 2.67
CA VAL A 192 -15.53 -8.49 3.63
C VAL A 192 -15.67 -7.93 5.04
N ILE A 193 -15.63 -8.80 6.06
CA ILE A 193 -15.70 -8.36 7.46
C ILE A 193 -14.28 -8.29 8.02
N SER A 194 -13.83 -7.10 8.36
CA SER A 194 -12.55 -6.89 9.05
C SER A 194 -12.60 -7.36 10.51
N ARG A 195 -11.42 -7.52 11.13
CA ARG A 195 -11.34 -7.84 12.58
C ARG A 195 -12.00 -6.76 13.42
N GLU A 196 -11.89 -5.49 13.04
CA GLU A 196 -12.55 -4.35 13.70
C GLU A 196 -14.07 -4.45 13.61
N GLU A 197 -14.61 -4.72 12.42
CA GLU A 197 -16.05 -4.89 12.19
C GLU A 197 -16.61 -6.11 12.92
N SER A 198 -15.84 -7.21 13.00
CA SER A 198 -16.23 -8.40 13.73
C SER A 198 -16.49 -8.13 15.23
N ARG A 199 -15.86 -7.11 15.83
CA ARG A 199 -16.05 -6.75 17.25
C ARG A 199 -17.47 -6.34 17.58
N ALA A 200 -18.25 -5.88 16.59
CA ALA A 200 -19.68 -5.61 16.75
C ALA A 200 -20.49 -6.88 17.09
N HIS A 201 -19.93 -8.07 16.84
CA HIS A 201 -20.56 -9.35 17.11
C HIS A 201 -19.65 -10.26 17.95
N GLY A 202 -19.93 -10.37 19.25
CA GLY A 202 -19.06 -11.08 20.21
C GLY A 202 -18.71 -12.52 19.81
N ALA A 203 -19.66 -13.28 19.26
CA ALA A 203 -19.39 -14.64 18.78
C ALA A 203 -18.55 -14.68 17.49
N LEU A 204 -18.66 -13.67 16.61
CA LEU A 204 -17.83 -13.63 15.40
C LEU A 204 -16.41 -13.21 15.74
N SER A 205 -16.27 -12.17 16.58
CA SER A 205 -14.97 -11.71 17.06
C SER A 205 -14.20 -12.82 17.80
N ALA A 206 -14.89 -13.59 18.66
CA ALA A 206 -14.29 -14.71 19.39
C ALA A 206 -13.89 -15.89 18.48
N ASN A 207 -14.59 -16.06 17.35
CA ASN A 207 -14.30 -17.12 16.38
C ASN A 207 -13.60 -16.57 15.13
N PHE A 208 -13.03 -15.37 15.14
CA PHE A 208 -12.58 -14.69 13.91
C PHE A 208 -11.63 -15.58 13.09
N LEU A 209 -10.55 -16.03 13.71
CA LEU A 209 -9.60 -16.97 13.09
C LEU A 209 -10.18 -18.36 12.81
N ALA A 210 -11.29 -18.69 13.45
CA ALA A 210 -12.00 -19.95 13.23
C ALA A 210 -12.93 -19.85 12.00
N VAL A 211 -13.30 -18.64 11.58
CA VAL A 211 -14.15 -18.37 10.41
C VAL A 211 -13.30 -17.94 9.22
N ASP A 212 -12.25 -17.16 9.44
CA ASP A 212 -11.20 -16.80 8.48
C ASP A 212 -10.33 -18.06 8.18
N LEU A 213 -10.80 -18.86 7.22
CA LEU A 213 -10.23 -20.16 6.88
C LEU A 213 -9.01 -20.02 5.98
N ASP A 214 -8.97 -19.00 5.13
CA ASP A 214 -7.82 -18.71 4.28
C ASP A 214 -6.76 -17.82 4.95
N ALA A 215 -7.08 -17.32 6.15
CA ALA A 215 -6.22 -16.50 6.98
C ALA A 215 -5.80 -15.18 6.32
N ASP A 216 -6.66 -14.60 5.48
CA ASP A 216 -6.37 -13.32 4.85
C ASP A 216 -6.54 -12.12 5.81
N GLY A 217 -7.00 -12.37 7.04
CA GLY A 217 -7.22 -11.37 8.08
C GLY A 217 -8.56 -10.65 7.94
N ARG A 218 -9.43 -11.15 7.06
CA ARG A 218 -10.78 -10.71 6.79
C ARG A 218 -11.68 -11.94 6.74
N ILE A 219 -12.99 -11.72 6.75
CA ILE A 219 -13.95 -12.80 6.63
C ILE A 219 -14.83 -12.51 5.42
N SER A 220 -14.73 -13.37 4.42
CA SER A 220 -15.56 -13.32 3.23
C SER A 220 -16.99 -13.81 3.51
N ALA A 221 -17.93 -13.44 2.62
CA ALA A 221 -19.30 -13.94 2.69
C ALA A 221 -19.38 -15.47 2.62
N ASN A 222 -18.45 -16.11 1.90
CA ASN A 222 -18.36 -17.57 1.78
C ASN A 222 -17.97 -18.22 3.11
N GLU A 223 -17.03 -17.62 3.83
CA GLU A 223 -16.59 -18.10 5.14
C GLU A 223 -17.67 -17.95 6.21
N ILE A 224 -18.41 -16.84 6.20
CA ILE A 224 -19.60 -16.66 7.05
C ILE A 224 -20.68 -17.69 6.71
N ALA A 225 -20.88 -17.99 5.42
CA ALA A 225 -21.83 -19.01 4.99
C ALA A 225 -21.40 -20.43 5.40
N ALA A 226 -20.10 -20.73 5.39
CA ALA A 226 -19.56 -21.99 5.87
C ALA A 226 -19.71 -22.13 7.39
N TRP A 227 -19.53 -21.04 8.14
CA TRP A 227 -19.66 -21.04 9.60
C TRP A 227 -21.10 -21.17 10.11
N ARG A 228 -22.08 -20.66 9.34
CA ARG A 228 -23.52 -20.76 9.68
C ARG A 228 -24.12 -22.15 9.41
N ARG A 229 -23.41 -23.04 8.72
CA ARG A 229 -23.91 -24.34 8.27
C ARG A 229 -23.53 -25.45 9.23
#